data_AF-A0A2M7EXB5-F1
#
_entry.id   AF-A0A2M7EXB5-F1
#
_cell.length_a   1.000
_cell.length_b   1.000
_cell.length_c   1.000
_cell.angle_alpha   90.00
_cell.angle_beta   90.00
_cell.angle_gamma   90.00
#
_symmetry.space_group_name_H-M   'P 1'
#
loop_
_entity.id
_entity.type
_entity.pdbx_description
1 polymer ?
#
loop_
_entity_poly.entity_id
_entity_poly.type
_entity_poly.pdbx_seq_one_letter_code
_entity_poly.pdbx_strand_id
1 'polypeptide(L)'
;MAAKPTFIGRLLREPLVHFTLLAGALFVVLSEPDTSADVPDDRRIVISTAEVERMAVAWTQRWQRPPSEGELAGMVREAIREQVLYREAMALGLDRDDVVIRRHLRQKYEFVTQDLAY
;
A
#
# COMPACT_ATOMS: atom_id res chain seq x y z
N MET A 1 26.83 -53.98 -32.22
CA MET A 1 25.91 -52.98 -31.63
C MET A 1 26.73 -51.72 -31.35
N ALA A 2 26.60 -50.66 -32.15
CA ALA A 2 27.33 -49.41 -31.94
C ALA A 2 26.41 -48.41 -31.23
N ALA A 3 26.77 -47.99 -30.01
CA ALA A 3 26.04 -47.01 -29.25
C ALA A 3 26.18 -45.63 -29.93
N LYS A 4 25.05 -45.02 -30.31
CA LYS A 4 25.01 -43.69 -30.90
C LYS A 4 25.54 -42.66 -29.89
N PRO A 5 26.40 -41.71 -30.29
CA PRO A 5 26.87 -40.68 -29.39
C PRO A 5 25.67 -39.86 -28.91
N THR A 6 25.49 -39.80 -27.59
CA THR A 6 24.38 -39.12 -26.92
C THR A 6 24.48 -37.62 -27.16
N PHE A 7 23.52 -37.08 -27.93
CA PHE A 7 23.33 -35.66 -28.23
C PHE A 7 23.48 -34.75 -26.99
N ILE A 8 23.09 -35.27 -25.83
CA ILE A 8 23.14 -34.64 -24.51
C ILE A 8 24.57 -34.20 -24.12
N GLY A 9 25.58 -35.03 -24.40
CA GLY A 9 26.97 -34.73 -24.03
C GLY A 9 27.62 -33.64 -24.91
N ARG A 10 27.09 -33.43 -26.12
CA ARG A 10 27.55 -32.36 -27.02
C ARG A 10 26.91 -31.02 -26.66
N LEU A 11 25.63 -31.04 -26.31
CA LEU A 11 24.86 -29.85 -25.91
C LEU A 11 25.42 -29.23 -24.62
N LEU A 12 25.88 -30.06 -23.67
CA LEU A 12 26.52 -29.61 -22.42
C LEU A 12 27.91 -28.97 -22.61
N ARG A 13 28.51 -29.03 -23.80
CA ARG A 13 29.81 -28.39 -24.08
C ARG A 13 29.68 -27.09 -24.86
N GLU A 14 28.46 -26.69 -25.22
CA GLU A 14 28.25 -25.46 -25.95
C GLU A 14 28.23 -24.27 -24.97
N PRO A 15 28.99 -23.20 -25.24
CA PRO A 15 29.04 -22.02 -24.36
C PRO A 15 27.67 -21.33 -24.23
N LEU A 16 26.81 -21.48 -25.25
CA LEU A 16 25.46 -20.94 -25.26
C LEU A 16 24.57 -21.57 -24.18
N VAL A 17 24.71 -22.87 -23.93
CA VAL A 17 23.92 -23.60 -22.91
C VAL A 17 24.30 -23.16 -21.50
N HIS A 18 25.60 -22.91 -21.26
CA HIS A 18 26.07 -22.36 -19.99
C HIS A 18 25.53 -20.95 -19.76
N PHE A 19 25.56 -20.10 -20.79
CA PHE A 19 24.99 -18.76 -20.74
C PHE A 19 23.49 -18.80 -20.44
N THR A 20 22.73 -19.64 -21.12
CA THR A 20 21.27 -19.78 -20.89
C THR A 20 20.97 -20.30 -19.49
N LEU A 21 21.74 -21.27 -18.98
CA LEU A 21 21.57 -21.76 -17.60
C LEU A 21 21.89 -20.71 -16.56
N LEU A 22 22.97 -19.95 -16.74
CA LEU A 22 23.34 -18.83 -15.86
C LEU A 22 22.28 -17.73 -15.90
N ALA A 23 21.81 -17.35 -17.09
CA ALA A 23 20.75 -16.36 -17.25
C ALA A 23 19.44 -16.84 -16.63
N GLY A 24 19.07 -18.12 -16.79
CA GLY A 24 17.89 -18.70 -16.16
C GLY A 24 18.00 -18.77 -14.64
N ALA A 25 19.16 -19.16 -14.10
CA ALA A 25 19.40 -19.14 -12.66
C ALA A 25 19.35 -17.72 -12.09
N LEU A 26 19.95 -16.75 -12.80
CA LEU A 26 19.89 -15.35 -12.43
C LEU A 26 18.45 -14.82 -12.48
N PHE A 27 17.69 -15.18 -13.51
CA PHE A 27 16.28 -14.81 -13.64
C PHE A 27 15.46 -15.37 -12.48
N VAL A 28 15.66 -16.63 -12.07
CA VAL A 28 14.96 -17.20 -10.90
C VAL A 28 15.32 -16.46 -9.61
N VAL A 29 16.59 -16.07 -9.43
CA VAL A 29 17.04 -15.32 -8.25
C VAL A 29 16.51 -13.88 -8.25
N LEU A 30 16.39 -13.26 -9.43
CA LEU A 30 15.96 -11.86 -9.60
C LEU A 30 14.47 -11.71 -9.91
N SER A 31 13.75 -12.80 -10.15
CA SER A 31 12.31 -12.78 -10.36
C SER A 31 11.65 -12.48 -9.02
N GLU A 32 11.40 -11.21 -8.79
CA GLU A 32 10.38 -10.79 -7.85
C GLU A 32 9.03 -11.29 -8.38
N PRO A 33 8.24 -12.03 -7.58
CA PRO A 33 6.91 -12.43 -8.00
C PRO A 33 6.10 -11.16 -8.32
N ASP A 34 5.56 -11.08 -9.54
CA ASP A 34 4.64 -10.03 -9.96
C ASP A 34 3.47 -9.95 -8.97
N THR A 35 3.57 -9.05 -8.00
CA THR A 35 2.54 -8.80 -6.99
C THR A 35 1.48 -7.85 -7.56
N SER A 36 1.10 -8.07 -8.82
CA SER A 36 0.00 -7.37 -9.49
C SER A 36 -1.30 -8.18 -9.44
N ALA A 37 -1.24 -9.45 -9.03
CA ALA A 37 -2.40 -10.25 -8.71
C ALA A 37 -2.76 -10.06 -7.22
N ASP A 38 -3.83 -9.32 -6.99
CA ASP A 38 -4.41 -9.02 -5.67
C ASP A 38 -3.58 -8.07 -4.80
N VAL A 39 -3.76 -6.75 -5.02
CA VAL A 39 -3.35 -5.75 -4.04
C VAL A 39 -4.08 -6.11 -2.74
N PRO A 40 -3.39 -6.52 -1.65
CA PRO A 40 -4.06 -6.85 -0.40
C PRO A 40 -4.97 -5.68 -0.01
N ASP A 41 -6.20 -5.96 0.47
CA ASP A 41 -7.20 -4.94 0.84
C ASP A 41 -6.60 -3.80 1.71
N ASP A 42 -5.60 -4.16 2.52
CA ASP A 42 -4.81 -3.27 3.37
C ASP A 42 -4.04 -2.15 2.63
N ARG A 43 -3.80 -2.29 1.32
CA ARG A 43 -3.16 -1.26 0.48
C ARG A 43 -4.16 -0.45 -0.36
N ARG A 44 -5.45 -0.78 -0.31
CA ARG A 44 -6.50 -0.02 -0.99
C ARG A 44 -6.94 1.15 -0.11
N ILE A 45 -6.90 2.36 -0.65
CA ILE A 45 -7.46 3.55 -0.02
C ILE A 45 -8.75 3.90 -0.75
N VAL A 46 -9.87 3.84 -0.05
CA VAL A 46 -11.19 4.17 -0.59
C VAL A 46 -11.68 5.44 0.10
N ILE A 47 -11.74 6.54 -0.65
CA ILE A 47 -12.39 7.77 -0.21
C ILE A 47 -13.83 7.71 -0.71
N SER A 48 -14.78 7.63 0.23
CA SER A 48 -16.21 7.51 -0.11
C SER A 48 -16.77 8.83 -0.64
N THR A 49 -17.83 8.76 -1.45
CA THR A 49 -18.57 9.96 -1.90
C THR A 49 -19.08 10.79 -0.72
N ALA A 50 -19.60 10.12 0.32
CA ALA A 50 -20.04 10.77 1.55
C ALA A 50 -18.90 11.54 2.26
N GLU A 51 -17.67 11.05 2.18
CA GLU A 51 -16.51 11.76 2.74
C GLU A 51 -16.13 13.00 1.93
N VAL A 52 -16.16 12.90 0.60
CA VAL A 52 -15.96 14.06 -0.29
C VAL A 52 -17.04 15.12 -0.05
N GLU A 53 -18.30 14.71 0.12
CA GLU A 53 -19.40 15.61 0.46
C GLU A 53 -19.18 16.29 1.82
N ARG A 54 -18.76 15.54 2.85
CA ARG A 54 -18.40 16.13 4.16
C ARG A 54 -17.29 17.16 4.04
N MET A 55 -16.26 16.89 3.22
CA MET A 55 -15.19 17.86 2.94
C MET A 55 -15.74 19.14 2.30
N ALA A 56 -16.62 19.01 1.31
CA ALA A 56 -17.25 20.15 0.65
C ALA A 56 -18.16 20.96 1.59
N VAL A 57 -18.92 20.28 2.46
CA VAL A 57 -19.75 20.94 3.49
C VAL A 57 -18.87 21.70 4.49
N ALA A 58 -17.82 21.05 5.01
CA ALA A 58 -16.91 21.69 5.96
C ALA A 58 -16.17 22.90 5.35
N TRP A 59 -15.80 22.80 4.07
CA TRP A 59 -15.25 23.93 3.31
C TRP A 59 -16.25 25.07 3.24
N THR A 60 -17.49 24.78 2.84
CA THR A 60 -18.53 25.78 2.67
C THR A 60 -18.87 26.48 3.97
N GLN A 61 -18.93 25.75 5.09
CA GLN A 61 -19.13 26.35 6.42
C GLN A 61 -17.99 27.32 6.78
N ARG A 62 -16.74 26.96 6.47
CA ARG A 62 -15.56 27.77 6.80
C ARG A 62 -15.39 28.99 5.91
N TRP A 63 -15.63 28.84 4.61
CA TRP A 63 -15.33 29.87 3.60
C TRP A 63 -16.57 30.56 3.04
N GLN A 64 -17.77 30.14 3.46
CA GLN A 64 -19.07 30.65 3.01
C GLN A 64 -19.26 30.58 1.48
N ARG A 65 -18.58 29.62 0.83
CA ARG A 65 -18.69 29.32 -0.61
C ARG A 65 -18.37 27.86 -0.89
N PRO A 66 -18.87 27.25 -1.97
CA PRO A 66 -18.45 25.91 -2.38
C PRO A 66 -16.96 25.89 -2.80
N PRO A 67 -16.27 24.74 -2.65
CA PRO A 67 -14.93 24.55 -3.19
C PRO A 67 -14.97 24.49 -4.71
N SER A 68 -13.92 24.99 -5.36
CA SER A 68 -13.67 24.70 -6.77
C SER A 68 -13.23 23.24 -6.95
N GLU A 69 -13.30 22.72 -8.18
CA GLU A 69 -12.85 21.35 -8.48
C GLU A 69 -11.39 21.11 -8.09
N GLY A 70 -10.50 22.10 -8.34
CA GLY A 70 -9.09 22.00 -7.97
C GLY A 70 -8.84 21.97 -6.47
N GLU A 71 -9.62 22.75 -5.70
CA GLU A 71 -9.57 22.76 -4.24
C GLU A 71 -10.10 21.45 -3.66
N LEU A 72 -11.23 20.96 -4.18
CA LEU A 72 -11.81 19.69 -3.76
C LEU A 72 -10.87 18.52 -4.05
N ALA A 73 -10.29 18.48 -5.25
CA ALA A 73 -9.27 17.49 -5.60
C ALA A 73 -8.02 17.62 -4.72
N GLY A 74 -7.65 18.83 -4.30
CA GLY A 74 -6.58 19.08 -3.34
C GLY A 74 -6.88 18.46 -1.97
N MET A 75 -8.08 18.67 -1.45
CA MET A 75 -8.53 18.08 -0.18
C MET A 75 -8.52 16.54 -0.25
N VAL A 76 -9.01 15.97 -1.35
CA VAL A 76 -8.99 14.51 -1.55
C VAL A 76 -7.56 13.97 -1.59
N ARG A 77 -6.63 14.65 -2.28
CA ARG A 77 -5.21 14.24 -2.31
C ARG A 77 -4.58 14.28 -0.92
N GLU A 78 -4.88 15.31 -0.13
CA GLU A 78 -4.35 15.41 1.23
C GLU A 78 -4.93 14.32 2.13
N ALA A 79 -6.22 14.02 2.02
CA ALA A 79 -6.84 12.92 2.76
C ALA A 79 -6.22 11.56 2.40
N ILE A 80 -5.95 11.31 1.11
CA ILE A 80 -5.23 10.10 0.69
C ILE A 80 -3.84 10.05 1.31
N ARG A 81 -3.10 11.16 1.28
CA ARG A 81 -1.76 11.25 1.87
C ARG A 81 -1.81 10.96 3.37
N GLU A 82 -2.77 11.54 4.09
CA GLU A 82 -2.97 11.26 5.52
C GLU A 82 -3.17 9.76 5.77
N GLN A 83 -4.03 9.10 4.98
CA GLN A 83 -4.28 7.66 5.10
C GLN A 83 -3.02 6.83 4.85
N VAL A 84 -2.23 7.18 3.84
CA VAL A 84 -0.94 6.51 3.55
C VAL A 84 -0.01 6.65 4.76
N LEU A 85 0.24 7.88 5.21
CA LEU A 85 1.18 8.15 6.31
C LEU A 85 0.73 7.50 7.62
N TYR A 86 -0.58 7.51 7.90
CA TYR A 86 -1.14 6.85 9.06
C TYR A 86 -0.86 5.34 9.03
N ARG A 87 -1.16 4.66 7.91
CA ARG A 87 -0.91 3.22 7.78
C ARG A 87 0.57 2.88 7.87
N GLU A 88 1.44 3.69 7.27
CA GLU A 88 2.89 3.51 7.38
C GLU A 88 3.38 3.71 8.83
N ALA A 89 2.90 4.73 9.54
CA ALA A 89 3.23 4.96 10.94
C ALA A 89 2.82 3.77 11.82
N MET A 90 1.64 3.19 11.55
CA MET A 90 1.17 1.99 12.23
C MET A 90 2.00 0.74 11.90
N ALA A 91 2.39 0.56 10.63
CA ALA A 91 3.24 -0.54 10.19
C ALA A 91 4.63 -0.49 10.85
N LEU A 92 5.16 0.73 11.05
CA LEU A 92 6.39 0.98 11.80
C LEU A 92 6.21 0.87 13.31
N GLY A 93 4.98 0.72 13.81
CA GLY A 93 4.66 0.63 15.23
C GLY A 93 4.92 1.92 16.01
N LEU A 94 4.82 3.08 15.36
CA LEU A 94 5.07 4.39 15.99
C LEU A 94 4.02 4.78 17.04
N ASP A 95 2.91 4.05 17.09
CA ASP A 95 1.89 4.18 18.13
C ASP A 95 2.26 3.44 19.44
N ARG A 96 3.16 2.47 19.36
CA ARG A 96 3.47 1.56 20.48
C ARG A 96 4.27 2.29 21.52
N ASP A 97 3.87 2.08 22.77
CA ASP A 97 4.52 2.65 23.96
C ASP A 97 4.59 4.18 24.03
N ASP A 98 3.90 4.89 23.14
CA ASP A 98 3.79 6.34 23.20
C ASP A 98 2.74 6.78 24.25
N VAL A 99 3.20 7.49 25.28
CA VAL A 99 2.35 7.96 26.39
C VAL A 99 1.35 9.02 25.92
N VAL A 100 1.72 9.85 24.95
CA VAL A 100 0.86 10.93 24.41
C VAL A 100 -0.30 10.31 23.63
N ILE A 101 -0.01 9.37 22.73
CA ILE A 101 -1.03 8.66 21.94
C ILE A 101 -1.98 7.90 22.88
N ARG A 102 -1.43 7.16 23.86
CA ARG A 102 -2.23 6.40 24.84
C ARG A 102 -3.17 7.30 25.65
N ARG A 103 -2.68 8.45 26.12
CA ARG A 103 -3.50 9.43 26.84
C ARG A 103 -4.61 10.00 25.97
N HIS A 104 -4.32 10.30 24.71
CA HIS A 104 -5.30 10.87 23.78
C HIS A 104 -6.41 9.88 23.42
N LEU A 105 -6.06 8.60 23.22
CA LEU A 105 -7.06 7.54 22.98
C LEU A 105 -7.98 7.34 24.19
N ARG A 106 -7.44 7.36 25.41
CA ARG A 106 -8.27 7.33 26.64
C ARG A 106 -9.26 8.49 26.68
N GLN A 107 -8.80 9.71 26.40
CA GLN A 107 -9.67 10.90 26.40
C GLN A 107 -10.78 10.80 25.34
N LYS A 108 -10.45 10.32 24.13
CA LYS A 108 -11.45 10.08 23.07
C LYS A 108 -12.48 9.04 23.49
N TYR A 109 -12.04 7.96 24.13
CA TYR A 109 -12.93 6.92 24.63
C TYR A 109 -13.87 7.44 25.71
N GLU A 110 -13.34 8.16 26.70
CA GLU A 110 -14.13 8.79 27.76
C GLU A 110 -15.21 9.71 27.19
N PHE A 111 -14.86 10.56 26.21
CA PHE A 111 -15.80 11.45 25.54
C PHE A 111 -16.98 10.68 24.90
N VAL A 112 -16.70 9.63 24.12
CA VAL A 112 -17.76 8.84 23.46
C VAL A 112 -18.62 8.11 24.49
N THR A 113 -18.03 7.53 25.53
CA THR A 113 -18.79 6.83 26.57
C THR A 113 -19.64 7.76 27.44
N GLN A 114 -19.19 9.00 27.64
CA GLN A 114 -19.96 10.02 28.35
C GLN A 114 -21.14 10.52 27.51
N ASP A 115 -20.94 10.74 26.21
CA ASP A 115 -22.01 11.18 25.29
C ASP A 115 -23.09 10.12 25.09
N LEU A 116 -22.71 8.83 25.09
CA LEU A 116 -23.65 7.69 24.99
C LEU A 116 -24.39 7.38 26.30
N ALA A 117 -23.93 7.92 27.44
CA ALA A 117 -24.55 7.68 28.75
C ALA A 117 -25.69 8.67 29.07
N TYR A 118 -26.01 9.58 28.16
CA TYR A 118 -27.15 10.50 28.19
C TYR A 118 -28.12 10.21 27.04
#